data_AF-A0A4V1V0S4-F1
#
_entry.id   AF-A0A4V1V0S4-F1
#
_cell.length_a   1.000
_cell.length_b   1.000
_cell.length_c   1.000
_cell.angle_alpha   90.00
_cell.angle_beta   90.00
_cell.angle_gamma   90.00
#
_symmetry.space_group_name_H-M   'P 1'
#
loop_
_entity.id
_entity.type
_entity.pdbx_description
1 polymer ?
#
loop_
_entity_poly.entity_id
_entity_poly.type
_entity_poly.pdbx_seq_one_letter_code
_entity_poly.pdbx_strand_id
1 'polypeptide(L)'
;NDTITSGRAKIEGEVIALMQRILDEYNSGIEIQSVSIQKAAAPQAVDEEFKQVTAAQQQAQANKNNANAWAQQTLATAQGDAAEFDKIYEQYKLAPEVTRRRLYYETMEQVLAKTNKTIVEAPGVTPYLPLPGLARKGAEAPPADKPATGAPR
;
A
#
# COMPACT_ATOMS: atom_id res chain seq x y z
N ASN A 1 25.49 11.14 24.94
CA ASN A 1 24.92 12.50 24.94
C ASN A 1 25.90 13.55 25.49
N ASP A 2 27.08 13.17 26.00
CA ASP A 2 28.01 14.08 26.71
C ASP A 2 28.99 14.87 25.82
N THR A 3 29.02 14.59 24.52
CA THR A 3 29.99 15.19 23.58
C THR A 3 29.52 16.49 22.93
N ILE A 4 28.23 16.83 23.04
CA ILE A 4 27.68 18.07 22.46
C ILE A 4 27.64 19.21 23.49
N THR A 5 27.47 18.90 24.77
CA THR A 5 27.41 19.89 25.86
C THR A 5 28.80 20.31 26.36
N SER A 6 29.77 19.40 26.41
CA SER A 6 31.14 19.71 26.86
C SER A 6 31.93 20.62 25.91
N GLY A 7 31.73 20.48 24.59
CA GLY A 7 32.36 21.34 23.59
C GLY A 7 31.82 22.77 23.59
N ARG A 8 30.52 22.96 23.90
CA ARG A 8 29.88 24.29 23.94
C ARG A 8 30.45 25.16 25.06
N ALA A 9 30.61 24.61 26.26
CA ALA A 9 31.17 25.34 27.39
C ALA A 9 32.60 25.85 27.12
N LYS A 10 33.40 25.08 26.36
CA LYS A 10 34.75 25.50 25.96
C LYS A 10 34.71 26.67 24.98
N ILE A 11 33.88 26.57 23.94
CA ILE A 11 33.75 27.62 22.92
C ILE A 11 33.14 28.88 23.54
N GLU A 12 32.15 28.77 24.41
CA GLU A 12 31.55 29.90 25.13
C GLU A 12 32.60 30.61 25.99
N GLY A 13 33.46 29.87 26.71
CA GLY A 13 34.56 30.45 27.47
C GLY A 13 35.60 31.17 26.60
N GLU A 14 35.97 30.59 25.45
CA GLU A 14 36.90 31.21 24.51
C GLU A 14 36.32 32.47 23.87
N VAL A 15 35.03 32.47 23.50
CA VAL A 15 34.35 33.64 22.95
C VAL A 15 34.22 34.76 24.00
N ILE A 16 33.90 34.43 25.25
CA ILE A 16 33.85 35.42 26.35
C ILE A 16 35.22 36.06 26.53
N ALA A 17 36.29 35.26 26.60
CA ALA A 17 37.64 35.77 26.79
C ALA A 17 38.09 36.67 25.62
N LEU A 18 37.75 36.31 24.39
CA LEU A 18 38.07 37.10 23.21
C LEU A 18 37.28 38.41 23.17
N MET A 19 35.98 38.37 23.44
CA MET A 19 35.13 39.57 23.45
C MET A 19 35.52 40.53 24.58
N GLN A 20 35.81 40.02 25.78
CA GLN A 20 36.26 40.86 26.90
C GLN A 20 37.56 41.56 26.55
N ARG A 21 38.54 40.85 25.96
CA ARG A 21 39.81 41.46 25.52
C ARG A 21 39.59 42.61 24.53
N ILE A 22 38.69 42.44 23.56
CA ILE A 22 38.41 43.50 22.57
C ILE A 22 37.76 44.71 23.26
N LEU A 23 36.82 44.48 24.18
CA LEU A 23 36.14 45.57 24.90
C LEU A 23 37.07 46.31 25.89
N ASP A 24 38.01 45.60 26.51
CA ASP A 24 39.04 46.16 27.38
C ASP A 24 40.03 47.02 26.57
N GLU A 25 40.40 46.58 25.35
CA GLU A 25 41.25 47.36 24.43
C GLU A 25 40.56 48.66 23.99
N TYR A 26 39.24 48.63 23.80
CA TYR A 26 38.44 49.84 23.55
C TYR A 26 38.14 50.67 24.82
N ASN A 27 38.70 50.27 25.99
CA ASN A 27 38.49 50.91 27.29
C ASN A 27 37.01 51.14 27.61
N SER A 28 36.16 50.19 27.22
CA SER A 28 34.70 50.34 27.18
C SER A 28 34.05 50.34 28.58
N GLY A 29 34.74 49.83 29.61
CA GLY A 29 34.20 49.70 30.97
C GLY A 29 33.01 48.73 31.09
N ILE A 30 32.82 47.84 30.11
CA ILE A 30 31.73 46.87 30.06
C ILE A 30 32.27 45.47 30.39
N GLU A 31 31.58 44.75 31.28
CA GLU A 31 31.89 43.37 31.66
C GLU A 31 30.85 42.41 31.08
N ILE A 32 31.29 41.37 30.35
CA ILE A 32 30.40 40.36 29.77
C ILE A 32 30.16 39.23 30.79
N GLN A 33 28.90 39.04 31.20
CA GLN A 33 28.55 38.01 32.19
C GLN A 33 28.20 36.63 31.59
N SER A 34 27.71 36.57 30.35
CA SER A 34 27.51 35.29 29.64
C SER A 34 27.28 35.51 28.13
N VAL A 35 27.65 34.52 27.31
CA VAL A 35 27.29 34.46 25.89
C VAL A 35 26.43 33.22 25.65
N SER A 36 25.24 33.42 25.09
CA SER A 36 24.36 32.31 24.71
C SER A 36 24.57 32.02 23.23
N ILE A 37 25.18 30.88 22.89
CA ILE A 37 25.24 30.44 21.49
C ILE A 37 23.83 29.99 21.11
N GLN A 38 23.14 30.82 20.33
CA GLN A 38 21.83 30.47 19.79
C GLN A 38 22.00 29.18 18.96
N LYS A 39 21.23 28.16 19.34
CA LYS A 39 21.22 26.86 18.68
C LYS A 39 20.82 27.08 17.22
N ALA A 40 21.76 26.92 16.30
CA ALA A 40 21.45 26.83 14.89
C ALA A 40 20.43 25.69 14.71
N ALA A 41 19.20 26.04 14.34
CA ALA A 41 18.17 25.06 14.05
C ALA A 41 18.58 24.28 12.81
N ALA A 42 18.44 22.95 12.86
CA ALA A 42 18.75 22.09 11.73
C ALA A 42 17.96 22.55 10.49
N PRO A 43 18.61 22.69 9.32
CA PRO A 43 17.91 23.08 8.10
C PRO A 43 16.90 21.98 7.75
N GLN A 44 15.62 22.33 7.65
CA GLN A 44 14.53 21.37 7.39
C GLN A 44 14.62 20.70 6.00
N ALA A 45 15.50 21.17 5.12
CA ALA A 45 15.69 20.63 3.78
C ALA A 45 16.19 19.17 3.76
N VAL A 46 16.88 18.70 4.80
CA VAL A 46 17.48 17.35 4.79
C VAL A 46 16.52 16.28 5.33
N ASP A 47 15.53 16.66 6.12
CA ASP A 47 14.55 15.72 6.69
C ASP A 47 13.63 15.10 5.63
N GLU A 48 13.32 15.84 4.57
CA GLU A 48 12.51 15.34 3.46
C GLU A 48 13.26 14.31 2.62
N GLU A 49 14.55 14.54 2.33
CA GLU A 49 15.36 13.55 1.61
C GLU A 49 15.58 12.27 2.42
N PHE A 50 15.84 12.36 3.73
CA PHE A 50 15.97 11.17 4.58
C PHE A 50 14.66 10.37 4.63
N LYS A 51 13.50 11.04 4.67
CA LYS A 51 12.19 10.38 4.59
C LYS A 51 11.99 9.69 3.24
N GLN A 52 12.41 10.31 2.14
CA GLN A 52 12.30 9.71 0.81
C GLN A 52 13.20 8.49 0.64
N VAL A 53 14.46 8.54 1.10
CA VAL A 53 15.36 7.39 1.07
C VAL A 53 14.79 6.23 1.89
N THR A 54 14.26 6.52 3.08
CA THR A 54 13.64 5.51 3.95
C THR A 54 12.39 4.92 3.28
N ALA A 55 11.53 5.75 2.71
CA ALA A 55 10.34 5.31 1.99
C ALA A 55 10.71 4.43 0.78
N ALA A 56 11.72 4.81 0.01
CA ALA A 56 12.22 4.03 -1.13
C ALA A 56 12.77 2.67 -0.68
N GLN A 57 13.51 2.61 0.43
CA GLN A 57 14.00 1.35 0.99
C GLN A 57 12.85 0.45 1.46
N GLN A 58 11.86 1.01 2.14
CA GLN A 58 10.66 0.26 2.54
C GLN A 58 9.91 -0.28 1.34
N GLN A 59 9.76 0.53 0.28
CA GLN A 59 9.08 0.12 -0.94
C GLN A 59 9.85 -0.96 -1.70
N ALA A 60 11.18 -0.87 -1.76
CA ALA A 60 12.02 -1.92 -2.34
C ALA A 60 11.89 -3.23 -1.55
N GLN A 61 11.85 -3.16 -0.22
CA GLN A 61 11.65 -4.34 0.62
C GLN A 61 10.25 -4.93 0.45
N ALA A 62 9.23 -4.09 0.38
CA ALA A 62 7.86 -4.51 0.12
C ALA A 62 7.73 -5.21 -1.24
N ASN A 63 8.35 -4.65 -2.29
CA ASN A 63 8.35 -5.26 -3.63
C ASN A 63 9.04 -6.63 -3.64
N LYS A 64 10.17 -6.78 -2.94
CA LYS A 64 10.84 -8.08 -2.78
C LYS A 64 9.95 -9.08 -2.06
N ASN A 65 9.30 -8.68 -0.97
CA ASN A 65 8.41 -9.55 -0.21
C ASN A 65 7.21 -9.98 -1.06
N ASN A 66 6.61 -9.06 -1.82
CA ASN A 66 5.49 -9.34 -2.71
C ASN A 66 5.88 -10.31 -3.83
N ALA A 67 7.06 -10.13 -4.43
CA ALA A 67 7.58 -11.04 -5.46
C ALA A 67 7.82 -12.44 -4.89
N ASN A 68 8.41 -12.55 -3.69
CA ASN A 68 8.61 -13.83 -3.02
C ASN A 68 7.28 -14.51 -2.68
N ALA A 69 6.31 -13.75 -2.17
CA ALA A 69 4.98 -14.28 -1.85
C ALA A 69 4.26 -14.79 -3.11
N TRP A 70 4.31 -14.03 -4.20
CA TRP A 70 3.73 -14.46 -5.47
C TRP A 70 4.39 -15.73 -6.01
N ALA A 71 5.73 -15.79 -5.98
CA ALA A 71 6.46 -16.98 -6.41
C ALA A 71 6.10 -18.21 -5.55
N GLN A 72 6.00 -18.05 -4.23
CA GLN A 72 5.58 -19.11 -3.31
C GLN A 72 4.14 -19.55 -3.59
N GLN A 73 3.24 -18.60 -3.84
CA GLN A 73 1.85 -18.90 -4.20
C GLN A 73 1.79 -19.70 -5.50
N THR A 74 2.49 -19.28 -6.55
CA THR A 74 2.55 -20.00 -7.83
C THR A 74 3.10 -21.41 -7.65
N LEU A 75 4.17 -21.56 -6.85
CA LEU A 75 4.77 -22.86 -6.58
C LEU A 75 3.81 -23.77 -5.81
N ALA A 76 3.12 -23.24 -4.79
CA ALA A 76 2.13 -23.99 -4.01
C ALA A 76 0.93 -24.41 -4.86
N THR A 77 0.41 -23.54 -5.73
CA THR A 77 -0.64 -23.89 -6.69
C THR A 77 -0.17 -25.01 -7.62
N ALA A 78 1.01 -24.87 -8.24
CA ALA A 78 1.53 -25.88 -9.15
C ALA A 78 1.75 -27.25 -8.46
N GLN A 79 2.21 -27.26 -7.21
CA GLN A 79 2.34 -28.48 -6.41
C GLN A 79 0.98 -29.09 -6.06
N GLY A 80 -0.01 -28.25 -5.74
CA GLY A 80 -1.39 -28.69 -5.50
C GLY A 80 -2.00 -29.35 -6.73
N ASP A 81 -1.89 -28.70 -7.89
CA ASP A 81 -2.39 -29.20 -9.16
C ASP A 81 -1.72 -30.53 -9.55
N ALA A 82 -0.39 -30.63 -9.36
CA ALA A 82 0.34 -31.86 -9.60
C ALA A 82 -0.13 -33.00 -8.68
N ALA A 83 -0.31 -32.72 -7.38
CA ALA A 83 -0.78 -33.71 -6.42
C ALA A 83 -2.24 -34.14 -6.70
N GLU A 84 -3.10 -33.23 -7.17
CA GLU A 84 -4.46 -33.56 -7.62
C GLU A 84 -4.41 -34.47 -8.85
N PHE A 85 -3.58 -34.13 -9.84
CA PHE A 85 -3.40 -34.94 -11.03
C PHE A 85 -2.93 -36.35 -10.71
N ASP A 86 -1.93 -36.49 -9.83
CA ASP A 86 -1.40 -37.79 -9.41
C ASP A 86 -2.49 -38.65 -8.75
N LYS A 87 -3.33 -38.06 -7.89
CA LYS A 87 -4.48 -38.76 -7.28
C LYS A 87 -5.48 -39.23 -8.34
N ILE A 88 -5.84 -38.37 -9.29
CA ILE A 88 -6.75 -38.74 -10.39
C ILE A 88 -6.13 -39.87 -11.22
N TYR A 89 -4.82 -39.80 -11.47
CA TYR A 89 -4.10 -40.79 -12.24
C TYR A 89 -4.06 -42.16 -11.54
N GLU A 90 -3.84 -42.21 -10.24
CA GLU A 90 -3.93 -43.44 -9.45
C GLU A 90 -5.33 -44.08 -9.56
N GLN A 91 -6.39 -43.28 -9.47
CA GLN A 91 -7.77 -43.77 -9.65
C GLN A 91 -8.04 -44.23 -11.09
N TYR A 92 -7.51 -43.50 -12.08
CA TYR A 92 -7.63 -43.88 -13.50
C TYR A 92 -6.96 -45.23 -13.79
N LYS A 93 -5.80 -45.52 -13.17
CA LYS A 93 -5.14 -46.83 -13.27
C LYS A 93 -6.02 -47.97 -12.74
N LEU A 94 -6.74 -47.73 -11.64
CA LEU A 94 -7.62 -48.74 -11.04
C LEU A 94 -8.89 -48.96 -11.87
N ALA A 95 -9.50 -47.89 -12.37
CA ALA A 95 -10.76 -47.96 -13.12
C ALA A 95 -10.82 -46.88 -14.23
N PRO A 96 -10.28 -47.16 -15.43
CA PRO A 96 -10.15 -46.14 -16.49
C PRO A 96 -11.50 -45.72 -17.09
N GLU A 97 -12.45 -46.64 -17.22
CA GLU A 97 -13.74 -46.39 -17.86
C GLU A 97 -14.65 -45.44 -17.06
N VAL A 98 -14.69 -45.58 -15.73
CA VAL A 98 -15.56 -44.74 -14.88
C VAL A 98 -15.01 -43.33 -14.75
N THR A 99 -13.69 -43.19 -14.64
CA THR A 99 -13.02 -41.89 -14.52
C THR A 99 -13.15 -41.08 -15.80
N ARG A 100 -12.97 -41.70 -16.98
CA ARG A 100 -13.16 -41.03 -18.28
C ARG A 100 -14.60 -40.57 -18.48
N ARG A 101 -15.58 -41.41 -18.12
CA ARG A 101 -17.01 -41.06 -18.21
C ARG A 101 -17.36 -39.91 -17.28
N ARG A 102 -16.86 -39.93 -16.03
CA ARG A 102 -17.05 -38.83 -15.07
C ARG A 102 -16.49 -37.52 -15.63
N LEU A 103 -15.24 -37.53 -16.11
CA LEU A 103 -14.59 -36.34 -16.68
C LEU A 103 -15.40 -35.77 -17.85
N TYR A 104 -15.93 -36.65 -18.72
CA TYR A 104 -16.77 -36.24 -19.84
C TYR A 104 -18.06 -35.57 -19.38
N TYR A 105 -18.77 -36.14 -18.41
CA TYR A 105 -20.02 -35.55 -17.93
C TYR A 105 -19.80 -34.24 -17.17
N GLU A 106 -18.73 -34.14 -16.38
CA GLU A 106 -18.37 -32.93 -15.64
C GLU A 106 -17.97 -31.79 -16.60
N THR A 107 -17.18 -32.08 -17.62
CA THR A 107 -16.82 -31.11 -18.66
C THR A 107 -18.05 -30.71 -19.50
N MET A 108 -18.90 -31.68 -19.85
CA MET A 108 -20.14 -31.42 -20.57
C MET A 108 -21.08 -30.54 -19.74
N GLU A 109 -21.20 -30.80 -18.43
CA GLU A 109 -21.98 -29.97 -17.51
C GLU A 109 -21.43 -28.54 -17.44
N GLN A 110 -20.12 -28.35 -17.28
CA GLN A 110 -19.50 -27.03 -17.28
C GLN A 110 -19.74 -26.25 -18.58
N VAL A 111 -19.59 -26.92 -19.72
CA VAL A 111 -19.83 -26.30 -21.04
C VAL A 111 -21.30 -25.94 -21.19
N LEU A 112 -22.21 -26.86 -20.89
CA LEU A 112 -23.66 -26.63 -21.00
C LEU A 112 -24.16 -25.58 -20.01
N ALA A 113 -23.56 -25.47 -18.81
CA ALA A 113 -23.86 -24.44 -17.83
C ALA A 113 -23.44 -23.03 -18.28
N LYS A 114 -22.35 -22.93 -19.07
CA LYS A 114 -21.84 -21.65 -19.59
C LYS A 114 -22.55 -21.20 -20.88
N THR A 115 -23.22 -22.11 -21.57
CA THR A 115 -24.03 -21.77 -22.76
C THR A 115 -25.41 -21.27 -22.37
N ASN A 116 -25.92 -20.26 -23.07
CA ASN A 116 -27.31 -19.81 -22.93
C ASN A 116 -28.25 -20.93 -23.37
N LYS A 117 -28.84 -21.62 -22.39
CA LYS A 117 -29.79 -22.70 -22.63
C LYS A 117 -31.11 -22.13 -23.13
N THR A 118 -31.30 -22.08 -24.44
CA THR A 118 -32.63 -21.91 -25.02
C THR A 118 -33.36 -23.24 -24.92
N ILE A 119 -34.46 -23.25 -24.17
CA ILE A 119 -35.40 -24.37 -24.19
C ILE A 119 -36.07 -24.33 -25.57
N VAL A 120 -35.67 -25.22 -26.46
CA VAL A 120 -36.42 -25.47 -27.70
C VAL A 120 -37.56 -26.40 -27.31
N GLU A 121 -38.71 -25.82 -27.00
CA GLU A 121 -39.97 -26.56 -26.91
C GLU A 121 -40.39 -27.01 -28.31
N ALA A 122 -40.80 -28.27 -28.42
CA ALA A 122 -41.48 -28.80 -29.60
C ALA A 122 -42.61 -27.83 -30.03
N PRO A 123 -42.92 -27.74 -31.34
CA PRO A 123 -43.80 -26.68 -31.85
C PRO A 123 -45.18 -26.77 -31.18
N GLY A 124 -45.53 -25.80 -30.31
CA GLY A 124 -46.90 -25.72 -29.81
C GLY A 124 -47.21 -25.05 -28.47
N VAL A 125 -46.30 -24.41 -27.73
CA VAL A 125 -46.69 -23.66 -26.51
C VAL A 125 -45.91 -22.36 -26.36
N THR A 126 -46.63 -21.29 -26.04
CA THR A 126 -46.13 -19.92 -25.82
C THR A 126 -45.49 -19.78 -24.44
N PRO A 127 -44.26 -19.23 -24.31
CA PRO A 127 -43.69 -18.94 -23.00
C PRO A 127 -44.30 -17.65 -22.45
N TYR A 128 -45.16 -17.77 -21.44
CA TYR A 128 -45.52 -16.63 -20.59
C TYR A 128 -44.52 -16.55 -19.44
N LEU A 129 -43.57 -15.62 -19.54
CA LEU A 129 -42.83 -15.11 -18.38
C LEU A 129 -43.14 -13.61 -18.25
N PRO A 130 -44.05 -13.19 -17.36
CA PRO A 130 -44.27 -11.77 -17.10
C PRO A 130 -43.11 -11.24 -16.25
N LEU A 131 -42.41 -10.21 -16.74
CA LEU A 131 -41.40 -9.46 -16.01
C LEU A 131 -42.06 -8.54 -14.97
N PRO A 132 -41.74 -8.66 -13.66
CA PRO A 132 -42.06 -7.63 -12.69
C PRO A 132 -41.08 -6.44 -12.83
N GLY A 133 -41.54 -5.37 -13.49
CA GLY A 133 -41.27 -4.00 -13.07
C GLY A 133 -39.88 -3.38 -13.31
N LEU A 134 -39.57 -3.06 -14.56
CA LEU A 134 -38.79 -1.85 -14.87
C LEU A 134 -39.71 -0.62 -14.74
N ALA A 135 -39.82 -0.06 -13.53
CA ALA A 135 -40.26 1.33 -13.30
C ALA A 135 -40.12 1.72 -11.81
N ARG A 136 -38.90 2.03 -11.36
CA ARG A 136 -38.54 2.90 -10.24
C ARG A 136 -37.01 3.01 -10.30
N LYS A 137 -36.34 4.16 -10.27
CA LYS A 137 -36.71 5.55 -10.09
C LYS A 137 -35.43 6.31 -10.49
N GLY A 138 -35.56 7.40 -11.23
CA GLY A 138 -34.43 8.20 -11.67
C GLY A 138 -33.58 8.72 -10.51
N ALA A 139 -32.32 8.96 -10.83
CA ALA A 139 -31.44 9.97 -10.28
C ALA A 139 -31.40 10.08 -8.74
N GLU A 140 -30.44 9.39 -8.15
CA GLU A 140 -29.81 9.82 -6.90
C GLU A 140 -28.36 10.18 -7.21
N ALA A 141 -28.11 11.48 -7.37
CA ALA A 141 -26.80 12.07 -7.50
C ALA A 141 -26.09 12.05 -6.14
N PRO A 142 -24.76 11.91 -6.08
CA PRO A 142 -24.01 12.04 -4.84
C PRO A 142 -24.05 13.49 -4.33
N PRO A 143 -24.18 13.75 -3.01
CA PRO A 143 -23.97 15.08 -2.47
C PRO A 143 -22.47 15.41 -2.54
N ALA A 144 -22.12 16.29 -3.48
CA ALA A 144 -20.84 16.99 -3.49
C ALA A 144 -20.99 18.27 -2.66
N ASP A 145 -20.51 18.23 -1.43
CA ASP A 145 -20.27 19.39 -0.58
C ASP A 145 -19.35 20.39 -1.33
N LYS A 146 -19.82 21.62 -1.51
CA LYS A 146 -18.95 22.77 -1.81
C LYS A 146 -19.03 23.72 -0.62
N PRO A 147 -17.89 24.17 -0.06
CA PRO A 147 -17.89 25.19 0.98
C PRO A 147 -18.24 26.56 0.38
N ALA A 148 -19.28 27.19 0.92
CA ALA A 148 -19.60 28.58 0.68
C ALA A 148 -18.59 29.47 1.41
N THR A 149 -17.72 30.12 0.64
CA THR A 149 -16.93 31.25 1.09
C THR A 149 -17.86 32.45 1.24
N GLY A 150 -18.18 32.81 2.48
CA GLY A 150 -18.79 34.07 2.85
C GLY A 150 -17.73 35.18 2.89
N ALA A 151 -18.06 36.33 2.31
CA ALA A 151 -17.26 37.54 2.31
C ALA A 151 -17.03 38.08 3.74
N PRO A 152 -15.84 38.65 4.04
CA PRO A 152 -15.65 39.40 5.27
C PRO A 152 -16.18 40.83 5.16
N ARG A 153 -16.86 41.27 6.22
CA ARG A 153 -16.84 42.67 6.68
C ARG A 153 -15.69 42.82 7.66
#